data_AF-A0A834ML59-F1
#
_entry.id   AF-A0A834ML59-F1
#
_cell.length_a   1.000
_cell.length_b   1.000
_cell.length_c   1.000
_cell.angle_alpha   90.00
_cell.angle_beta   90.00
_cell.angle_gamma   90.00
#
_symmetry.space_group_name_H-M   'P 1'
#
loop_
_entity.id
_entity.type
_entity.pdbx_description
1 polymer ?
#
loop_
_entity_poly.entity_id
_entity_poly.type
_entity_poly.pdbx_seq_one_letter_code
_entity_poly.pdbx_strand_id
1 'polypeptide(L)'
;MIIDGYEYRLQMRSVIKSSWCCTQDFKYRCKVRLMATGKQIQIKDCAHTHEKTFKGNYENLKSYAITLEYTKKFRRLYTVHFARGRKNPIMIIDGYEYRLQVKGAVRSRWCCTQDIKHHCKVRLMATSSLIQIKDCAHTHERTFKGNYEDLETLDITIEHTKKFRRE
;
A
#
# COMPACT_ATOMS: atom_id res chain seq x y z
N MET A 1 -7.36 -24.02 2.15
CA MET A 1 -7.12 -23.24 3.38
C MET A 1 -8.06 -22.04 3.38
N ILE A 2 -8.60 -21.65 4.54
CA ILE A 2 -9.51 -20.51 4.66
C ILE A 2 -8.90 -19.51 5.63
N ILE A 3 -8.80 -18.24 5.24
CA ILE A 3 -8.31 -17.13 6.07
C ILE A 3 -9.20 -15.92 5.82
N ASP A 4 -9.76 -15.35 6.89
CA ASP A 4 -10.63 -14.17 6.84
C ASP A 4 -11.80 -14.28 5.83
N GLY A 5 -12.37 -15.48 5.71
CA GLY A 5 -13.48 -15.78 4.78
C GLY A 5 -13.08 -15.91 3.30
N TYR A 6 -11.78 -15.87 2.99
CA TYR A 6 -11.25 -16.16 1.66
C TYR A 6 -10.70 -17.58 1.58
N GLU A 7 -10.95 -18.21 0.43
CA GLU A 7 -10.50 -19.58 0.17
C GLU A 7 -9.23 -19.59 -0.67
N TYR A 8 -8.34 -20.51 -0.31
CA TYR A 8 -7.04 -20.68 -0.92
C TYR A 8 -6.79 -22.13 -1.32
N ARG A 9 -6.28 -22.30 -2.54
CA ARG A 9 -5.81 -23.58 -3.07
C ARG A 9 -4.29 -23.67 -2.96
N LEU A 10 -3.80 -24.89 -2.68
CA LEU A 10 -2.38 -25.17 -2.65
C LEU A 10 -1.84 -25.08 -4.07
N GLN A 11 -0.81 -24.26 -4.28
CA GLN A 11 -0.17 -24.07 -5.57
C GLN A 11 1.14 -24.86 -5.66
N MET A 12 1.92 -24.86 -4.58
CA MET A 12 3.21 -25.54 -4.53
C MET A 12 3.51 -25.99 -3.11
N ARG A 13 4.16 -27.14 -2.94
CA ARG A 13 4.59 -27.64 -1.64
C ARG A 13 6.05 -28.07 -1.72
N SER A 14 6.84 -27.62 -0.75
CA SER A 14 8.16 -28.16 -0.46
C SER A 14 8.17 -28.75 0.95
N VAL A 15 9.32 -29.29 1.35
CA VAL A 15 9.52 -29.87 2.69
C VAL A 15 9.28 -28.84 3.80
N ILE A 16 9.67 -27.59 3.56
CA ILE A 16 9.72 -26.54 4.59
C ILE A 16 8.54 -25.56 4.46
N LYS A 17 8.06 -25.33 3.24
CA LYS A 17 7.06 -24.30 2.95
C LYS A 17 6.01 -24.76 1.96
N SER A 18 4.85 -24.12 2.00
CA SER A 18 3.78 -24.30 1.02
C SER A 18 3.30 -22.94 0.51
N SER A 19 3.12 -22.84 -0.80
CA SER A 19 2.59 -21.65 -1.48
C SER A 19 1.13 -21.88 -1.82
N TRP A 20 0.29 -20.90 -1.51
CA TRP A 20 -1.15 -20.95 -1.74
C TRP A 20 -1.59 -19.73 -2.54
N CYS A 21 -2.59 -19.92 -3.39
CA CYS A 21 -3.23 -18.82 -4.12
C CYS A 21 -4.73 -18.79 -3.83
N CYS A 22 -5.34 -17.61 -3.93
CA CYS A 22 -6.79 -17.50 -3.81
C CYS A 22 -7.48 -18.36 -4.87
N THR A 23 -8.57 -19.03 -4.52
CA THR A 23 -9.37 -19.87 -5.46
C THR A 23 -10.02 -19.05 -6.57
N GLN A 24 -10.19 -17.75 -6.35
CA GLN A 24 -10.78 -16.80 -7.29
C GLN A 24 -9.74 -16.10 -8.19
N ASP A 25 -8.51 -16.61 -8.26
CA ASP A 25 -7.43 -16.04 -9.06
C ASP A 25 -7.75 -15.98 -10.56
N PHE A 26 -8.41 -17.00 -11.11
CA PHE A 26 -8.83 -17.00 -12.52
C PHE A 26 -10.04 -16.10 -12.78
N LYS A 27 -11.09 -16.20 -11.96
CA LYS A 27 -12.37 -15.50 -12.19
C LYS A 27 -12.26 -13.98 -11.98
N TYR A 28 -11.58 -13.57 -10.92
CA TYR A 28 -11.49 -12.15 -10.52
C TYR A 28 -10.08 -11.56 -10.69
N ARG A 29 -9.19 -12.28 -11.40
CA ARG A 29 -7.76 -11.91 -11.54
C ARG A 29 -7.10 -11.65 -10.18
N CYS A 30 -7.53 -12.36 -9.14
CA CYS A 30 -7.06 -12.15 -7.78
C CYS A 30 -5.59 -12.57 -7.63
N LYS A 31 -4.74 -11.60 -7.24
CA LYS A 31 -3.28 -11.79 -7.11
C LYS A 31 -2.83 -12.13 -5.70
N VAL A 32 -3.77 -12.38 -4.79
CA VAL A 32 -3.47 -12.77 -3.41
C VAL A 32 -2.79 -14.13 -3.36
N ARG A 33 -1.63 -14.15 -2.70
CA ARG A 33 -0.77 -15.32 -2.53
C ARG A 33 -0.33 -15.39 -1.08
N LEU A 34 -0.25 -16.61 -0.56
CA LEU A 34 0.19 -16.90 0.80
C LEU A 34 1.36 -17.85 0.77
N MET A 35 2.21 -17.77 1.77
CA MET A 35 3.30 -18.72 1.98
C MET A 35 3.25 -19.20 3.43
N ALA A 36 3.00 -20.48 3.63
CA ALA A 36 2.94 -21.08 4.96
C ALA A 36 4.24 -21.87 5.24
N THR A 37 4.85 -21.60 6.38
CA THR A 37 6.08 -22.25 6.88
C THR A 37 5.79 -22.69 8.32
N GLY A 38 5.57 -23.99 8.54
CA GLY A 38 5.12 -24.48 9.84
C GLY A 38 3.78 -23.86 10.27
N LYS A 39 3.77 -23.17 11.42
CA LYS A 39 2.60 -22.45 11.97
C LYS A 39 2.56 -20.95 11.59
N GLN A 40 3.45 -20.51 10.72
CA GLN A 40 3.51 -19.11 10.27
C GLN A 40 2.96 -18.99 8.85
N ILE A 41 2.15 -17.96 8.61
CA ILE A 41 1.64 -17.63 7.28
C ILE A 41 2.07 -16.22 6.90
N GLN A 42 2.76 -16.12 5.77
CA GLN A 42 3.17 -14.87 5.15
C GLN A 42 2.22 -14.48 4.04
N ILE A 43 1.62 -13.30 4.15
CA ILE A 43 0.64 -12.79 3.18
C ILE A 43 1.36 -11.92 2.13
N LYS A 44 1.57 -12.52 0.94
CA LYS A 44 2.07 -11.97 -0.33
C LYS A 44 1.35 -10.70 -0.79
N ASP A 45 0.03 -10.69 -0.73
CA ASP A 45 -0.87 -9.60 -1.13
C ASP A 45 -2.11 -9.69 -0.27
N CYS A 46 -2.56 -8.59 0.33
CA CYS A 46 -3.72 -8.59 1.22
C CYS A 46 -4.99 -8.02 0.56
N ALA A 47 -4.86 -7.38 -0.61
CA ALA A 47 -6.00 -6.81 -1.31
C ALA A 47 -6.62 -7.84 -2.25
N HIS A 48 -7.74 -8.43 -1.82
CA HIS A 48 -8.62 -9.19 -2.71
C HIS A 48 -9.38 -8.24 -3.64
N THR A 49 -9.62 -8.68 -4.87
CA THR A 49 -10.39 -7.96 -5.90
C THR A 49 -11.84 -8.44 -5.98
N HIS A 50 -12.29 -9.17 -4.96
CA HIS A 50 -13.59 -9.81 -4.90
C HIS A 50 -14.03 -9.96 -3.44
N GLU A 51 -15.32 -10.19 -3.24
CA GLU A 51 -15.89 -10.46 -1.93
C GLU A 51 -15.46 -11.83 -1.37
N LYS A 52 -15.67 -12.02 -0.08
CA LYS A 52 -15.42 -13.28 0.63
C LYS A 52 -16.24 -14.40 -0.01
N THR A 53 -15.60 -15.53 -0.31
CA THR A 53 -16.25 -16.64 -1.03
C THR A 53 -16.65 -17.80 -0.15
N PHE A 54 -16.08 -17.89 1.05
CA PHE A 54 -16.41 -18.98 1.95
C PHE A 54 -17.85 -18.82 2.49
N LYS A 55 -18.76 -19.70 2.08
CA LYS A 55 -20.15 -19.76 2.53
C LYS A 55 -20.43 -20.87 3.55
N GLY A 56 -19.41 -21.63 3.95
CA GLY A 56 -19.56 -22.74 4.89
C GLY A 56 -19.65 -22.30 6.34
N ASN A 57 -20.04 -23.22 7.23
CA ASN A 57 -19.97 -23.03 8.67
C ASN A 57 -18.55 -23.36 9.17
N TYR A 58 -17.97 -22.48 10.00
CA TYR A 58 -16.64 -22.66 10.60
C TYR A 58 -16.58 -23.76 11.66
N GLU A 59 -17.71 -24.12 12.28
CA GLU A 59 -17.77 -25.06 13.40
C GLU A 59 -17.26 -26.47 13.06
N ASN A 60 -17.38 -26.88 11.80
CA ASN A 60 -16.95 -28.21 11.34
C ASN A 60 -15.51 -28.23 10.78
N LEU A 61 -14.80 -27.10 10.86
CA LEU A 61 -13.44 -26.98 10.34
C LEU A 61 -12.39 -27.13 11.44
N LYS A 62 -11.33 -27.89 11.14
CA LYS A 62 -10.13 -27.92 11.99
C LYS A 62 -9.48 -26.55 12.01
N SER A 63 -9.58 -25.88 13.15
CA SER A 63 -8.98 -24.56 13.38
C SER A 63 -7.58 -24.71 13.96
N TYR A 64 -6.66 -23.87 13.48
CA TYR A 64 -5.27 -23.84 13.95
C TYR A 64 -4.90 -22.41 14.35
N ALA A 65 -4.31 -22.25 15.54
CA ALA A 65 -3.67 -20.99 15.90
C ALA A 65 -2.40 -20.82 15.05
N ILE A 66 -2.36 -19.72 14.30
CA ILE A 66 -1.26 -19.39 13.38
C ILE A 66 -0.79 -17.95 13.62
N THR A 67 0.46 -17.69 13.32
CA THR A 67 1.00 -16.32 13.30
C THR A 67 0.91 -15.78 11.88
N LEU A 68 0.19 -14.67 11.71
CA LEU A 68 0.11 -13.96 10.44
C LEU A 68 1.23 -12.91 10.35
N GLU A 69 2.11 -13.06 9.36
CA GLU A 69 3.15 -12.11 9.04
C GLU A 69 2.85 -11.41 7.71
N TYR A 70 2.53 -10.12 7.78
CA TYR A 70 2.31 -9.31 6.59
C TYR A 70 3.65 -8.85 6.01
N THR A 71 4.24 -9.64 5.11
CA THR A 71 5.47 -9.28 4.41
C THR A 71 5.16 -8.46 3.18
N LYS A 72 4.85 -7.16 3.35
CA LYS A 72 4.70 -6.28 2.17
C LYS A 72 5.22 -4.86 2.35
N LYS A 73 6.42 -4.63 1.80
CA LYS A 73 6.74 -3.36 1.13
C LYS A 73 5.95 -3.35 -0.17
N PHE A 74 4.77 -2.74 -0.14
CA PHE A 74 3.94 -2.59 -1.31
C PHE A 74 4.54 -1.51 -2.21
N ARG A 75 5.14 -1.92 -3.32
CA ARG A 75 5.65 -1.03 -4.37
C ARG A 75 4.60 -0.92 -5.46
N ARG A 76 3.76 0.10 -5.40
CA ARG A 76 2.93 0.50 -6.55
C ARG A 76 3.68 1.60 -7.30
N LEU A 77 3.65 1.52 -8.63
CA LEU A 77 4.01 2.62 -9.51
C LEU A 77 2.87 3.64 -9.44
N TYR A 78 3.20 4.90 -9.20
CA TYR A 78 2.28 6.02 -9.22
C TYR A 78 2.83 7.09 -10.14
N THR A 79 1.94 7.68 -10.93
CA THR A 79 2.23 8.89 -11.68
C THR A 79 2.16 10.08 -10.72
N VAL A 80 3.28 10.76 -10.57
CA VAL A 80 3.43 11.96 -9.76
C VAL A 80 3.42 13.15 -10.70
N HIS A 81 2.64 14.18 -10.38
CA HIS A 81 2.61 15.40 -11.18
C HIS A 81 3.32 16.53 -10.44
N PHE A 82 3.93 17.44 -11.19
CA PHE A 82 4.57 18.63 -10.66
C PHE A 82 3.92 19.88 -11.26
N ALA A 83 3.38 20.72 -10.39
CA ALA A 83 2.87 22.03 -10.75
C ALA A 83 3.86 23.13 -10.37
N ARG A 84 3.82 24.24 -11.11
CA ARG A 84 4.64 25.42 -10.82
C ARG A 84 4.18 26.06 -9.51
N GLY A 85 5.04 26.07 -8.51
CA GLY A 85 4.81 26.81 -7.27
C GLY A 85 5.53 28.16 -7.26
N ARG A 86 5.28 28.98 -6.22
CA ARG A 86 5.86 30.32 -6.10
C ARG A 86 7.38 30.32 -5.91
N LYS A 87 7.91 29.40 -5.11
CA LYS A 87 9.35 29.28 -4.79
C LYS A 87 9.93 27.93 -5.20
N ASN A 88 9.18 26.86 -4.94
CA ASN A 88 9.52 25.49 -5.30
C ASN A 88 8.31 24.85 -5.98
N PRO A 89 8.49 23.79 -6.78
CA PRO A 89 7.39 23.02 -7.36
C PRO A 89 6.43 22.49 -6.28
N ILE A 90 5.18 22.30 -6.68
CA ILE A 90 4.15 21.60 -5.90
C ILE A 90 4.05 20.19 -6.46
N MET A 91 4.25 19.20 -5.60
CA MET A 91 4.10 17.79 -5.97
C MET A 91 2.64 17.39 -5.76
N ILE A 92 2.05 16.69 -6.71
CA ILE A 92 0.66 16.24 -6.68
C ILE A 92 0.64 14.72 -6.81
N ILE A 93 0.04 14.05 -5.82
CA ILE A 93 -0.11 12.60 -5.77
C ILE A 93 -1.55 12.29 -5.39
N ASP A 94 -2.27 11.57 -6.26
CA ASP A 94 -3.67 11.15 -6.02
C ASP A 94 -4.60 12.31 -5.61
N GLY A 95 -4.41 13.48 -6.22
CA GLY A 95 -5.20 14.70 -5.96
C GLY A 95 -4.81 15.49 -4.69
N TYR A 96 -3.78 15.05 -3.95
CA TYR A 96 -3.23 15.77 -2.81
C TYR A 96 -1.98 16.56 -3.19
N GLU A 97 -1.89 17.78 -2.67
CA GLU A 97 -0.79 18.69 -2.96
C GLU A 97 0.22 18.72 -1.81
N TYR A 98 1.49 18.74 -2.19
CA TYR A 98 2.61 18.72 -1.27
C TYR A 98 3.60 19.83 -1.60
N ARG A 99 4.06 20.52 -0.55
CA ARG A 99 5.10 21.54 -0.64
C ARG A 99 6.44 20.99 -0.16
N LEU A 100 7.50 21.41 -0.83
CA LEU A 100 8.86 21.07 -0.43
C LEU A 100 9.21 21.77 0.89
N GLN A 101 9.51 20.99 1.92
CA GLN A 101 9.91 21.49 3.23
C GLN A 101 11.44 21.57 3.35
N VAL A 102 12.15 20.54 2.90
CA VAL A 102 13.61 20.46 2.94
C VAL A 102 14.13 19.81 1.67
N LYS A 103 15.09 20.45 1.01
CA LYS A 103 15.82 19.89 -0.14
C LYS A 103 17.19 19.43 0.34
N GLY A 104 17.45 18.12 0.27
CA GLY A 104 18.79 17.55 0.48
C GLY A 104 19.38 17.06 -0.85
N ALA A 105 20.66 16.69 -0.84
CA ALA A 105 21.35 16.17 -2.03
C ALA A 105 20.76 14.85 -2.54
N VAL A 106 20.39 13.94 -1.63
CA VAL A 106 19.92 12.58 -1.96
C VAL A 106 18.40 12.42 -1.80
N ARG A 107 17.83 13.16 -0.85
CA ARG A 107 16.40 13.05 -0.49
C ARG A 107 15.81 14.41 -0.18
N SER A 108 14.55 14.57 -0.52
CA SER A 108 13.75 15.76 -0.23
C SER A 108 12.59 15.39 0.69
N ARG A 109 12.24 16.29 1.60
CA ARG A 109 11.11 16.13 2.52
C ARG A 109 9.98 17.04 2.08
N TRP A 110 8.80 16.45 1.96
CA TRP A 110 7.59 17.15 1.54
C TRP A 110 6.52 17.02 2.62
N CYS A 111 5.69 18.05 2.74
CA CYS A 111 4.52 18.04 3.62
C CYS A 111 3.28 18.44 2.83
N CYS A 112 2.13 17.95 3.27
CA CYS A 112 0.86 18.37 2.68
C CYS A 112 0.69 19.89 2.81
N THR A 113 0.15 20.54 1.78
CA THR A 113 -0.11 21.99 1.78
C THR A 113 -1.18 22.39 2.80
N GLN A 114 -2.04 21.47 3.20
CA GLN A 114 -3.10 21.65 4.20
C GLN A 114 -2.65 21.32 5.64
N ASP A 115 -1.35 21.22 5.91
CA ASP A 115 -0.82 20.90 7.24
C ASP A 115 -1.20 21.92 8.32
N ILE A 116 -1.30 23.20 7.97
CA ILE A 116 -1.71 24.27 8.88
C ILE A 116 -3.24 24.33 8.99
N LYS A 117 -3.93 24.41 7.84
CA LYS A 117 -5.40 24.62 7.80
C LYS A 117 -6.20 23.43 8.33
N HIS A 118 -5.78 22.20 8.00
CA HIS A 118 -6.49 20.98 8.36
C HIS A 118 -5.71 20.11 9.35
N HIS A 119 -4.66 20.66 9.98
CA HIS A 119 -3.76 19.92 10.87
C HIS A 119 -3.23 18.62 10.26
N CYS A 120 -3.07 18.60 8.94
CA CYS A 120 -2.69 17.40 8.19
C CYS A 120 -1.23 17.00 8.48
N LYS A 121 -1.06 15.80 9.05
CA LYS A 121 0.26 15.30 9.48
C LYS A 121 0.98 14.47 8.42
N VAL A 122 0.41 14.32 7.22
CA VAL A 122 1.04 13.57 6.14
C VAL A 122 2.38 14.20 5.76
N ARG A 123 3.42 13.37 5.74
CA ARG A 123 4.79 13.72 5.35
C ARG A 123 5.35 12.67 4.39
N LEU A 124 6.08 13.13 3.40
CA LEU A 124 6.73 12.30 2.39
C LEU A 124 8.24 12.51 2.41
N MET A 125 8.98 11.46 2.08
CA MET A 125 10.39 11.56 1.69
C MET A 125 10.54 11.07 0.25
N ALA A 126 10.98 11.95 -0.64
CA ALA A 126 11.17 11.64 -2.05
C ALA A 126 12.67 11.55 -2.37
N THR A 127 13.06 10.49 -3.06
CA THR A 127 14.33 10.35 -3.79
C THR A 127 14.06 10.39 -5.29
N SER A 128 15.07 10.17 -6.12
CA SER A 128 14.92 10.13 -7.58
C SER A 128 13.97 9.02 -8.08
N SER A 129 13.82 7.92 -7.33
CA SER A 129 13.09 6.73 -7.76
C SER A 129 12.07 6.19 -6.75
N LEU A 130 11.97 6.80 -5.56
CA LEU A 130 11.13 6.30 -4.48
C LEU A 130 10.52 7.45 -3.68
N ILE A 131 9.22 7.33 -3.36
CA ILE A 131 8.56 8.16 -2.37
C ILE A 131 8.14 7.30 -1.19
N GLN A 132 8.55 7.69 0.02
CA GLN A 132 8.15 7.06 1.26
C GLN A 132 7.12 7.92 1.98
N ILE A 133 5.94 7.36 2.23
CA ILE A 133 4.85 8.02 2.97
C ILE A 133 4.89 7.55 4.42
N LYS A 134 5.14 8.49 5.35
CA LYS A 134 5.24 8.17 6.78
C LYS A 134 3.89 8.06 7.47
N ASP A 135 2.95 8.91 7.10
CA ASP A 135 1.58 8.94 7.64
C ASP A 135 0.63 8.93 6.44
N CYS A 136 -0.21 7.92 6.30
CA CYS A 136 -0.97 7.68 5.07
C CYS A 136 -2.40 8.25 5.08
N ALA A 137 -2.85 8.85 6.18
CA ALA A 137 -4.20 9.37 6.31
C ALA A 137 -4.18 10.90 6.27
N HIS A 138 -4.75 11.46 5.20
CA HIS A 138 -5.11 12.88 5.15
C HIS A 138 -6.34 13.12 6.03
N THR A 139 -6.37 14.28 6.69
CA THR A 139 -7.51 14.74 7.52
C THR A 139 -8.46 15.66 6.73
N HIS A 140 -8.34 15.66 5.41
CA HIS A 140 -9.06 16.53 4.49
C HIS A 140 -9.21 15.85 3.14
N GLU A 141 -10.15 16.35 2.34
CA GLU A 141 -10.34 15.91 0.97
C GLU A 141 -9.23 16.37 0.03
N ARG A 142 -9.20 15.80 -1.17
CA ARG A 142 -8.28 16.18 -2.25
C ARG A 142 -8.44 17.66 -2.57
N THR A 143 -7.32 18.37 -2.71
CA THR A 143 -7.32 19.83 -2.89
C THR A 143 -6.96 20.27 -4.29
N PHE A 144 -6.33 19.40 -5.07
CA PHE A 144 -5.99 19.73 -6.45
C PHE A 144 -7.26 19.80 -7.31
N LYS A 145 -7.49 20.95 -7.93
CA LYS A 145 -8.63 21.22 -8.84
C LYS A 145 -8.21 21.54 -10.28
N GLY A 146 -6.90 21.45 -10.59
CA GLY A 146 -6.36 21.76 -11.92
C GLY A 146 -6.53 20.61 -12.90
N ASN A 147 -6.15 20.85 -14.17
CA ASN A 147 -5.99 19.79 -15.16
C ASN A 147 -4.59 19.15 -15.00
N TYR A 148 -4.50 17.85 -15.24
CA TYR A 148 -3.27 17.07 -15.19
C TYR A 148 -2.48 17.08 -16.51
N GLU A 149 -3.14 17.42 -17.63
CA GLU A 149 -2.57 17.27 -18.99
C GLU A 149 -1.32 18.11 -19.25
N ASP A 150 -1.24 19.30 -18.64
CA ASP A 150 -0.12 20.23 -18.84
C ASP A 150 0.97 20.13 -17.75
N LEU A 151 0.85 19.15 -16.84
CA LEU A 151 1.77 19.00 -15.72
C LEU A 151 2.93 18.06 -16.06
N GLU A 152 4.12 18.40 -15.61
CA GLU A 152 5.27 17.49 -15.67
C GLU A 152 4.97 16.24 -14.85
N THR A 153 5.10 15.07 -15.48
CA THR A 153 4.80 13.77 -14.85
C THR A 153 6.06 12.94 -14.64
N LEU A 154 6.09 12.21 -13.53
CA LEU A 154 7.14 11.23 -13.24
C LEU A 154 6.54 9.98 -12.61
N ASP A 155 6.82 8.82 -13.19
CA ASP A 155 6.40 7.55 -12.61
C ASP A 155 7.38 7.13 -11.52
N ILE A 156 6.89 7.08 -10.29
CA ILE A 156 7.70 6.77 -9.11
C ILE A 156 7.05 5.65 -8.30
N THR A 157 7.90 4.81 -7.70
CA THR A 157 7.44 3.84 -6.72
C THR A 157 7.08 4.55 -5.42
N ILE A 158 5.88 4.30 -4.87
CA ILE A 158 5.51 4.79 -3.53
C ILE A 158 5.49 3.62 -2.55
N GLU A 159 6.20 3.77 -1.43
CA GLU A 159 6.22 2.86 -0.28
C GLU A 159 5.50 3.52 0.92
N HIS A 160 4.48 2.85 1.46
CA HIS A 160 3.82 3.29 2.69
C HIS A 160 4.52 2.64 3.89
N THR A 161 5.13 3.46 4.75
CA THR A 161 5.75 2.97 5.98
C THR A 161 4.76 3.17 7.13
N LYS A 162 4.03 2.12 7.53
CA LYS A 162 3.34 2.16 8.83
C LYS A 162 4.41 2.14 9.91
N LYS A 163 4.53 3.22 10.69
CA LYS A 163 5.29 3.17 11.94
C LYS A 163 4.54 2.24 12.88
N PHE A 164 5.14 1.11 13.20
CA PHE A 164 4.80 0.33 14.38
C PHE A 164 5.09 1.23 15.59
N ARG A 165 4.06 1.76 16.25
CA ARG A 165 4.24 2.31 17.60
C ARG A 165 4.52 1.10 18.49
N ARG A 166 5.72 1.05 19.07
CA ARG A 166 5.92 0.30 20.30
C ARG A 166 5.20 1.12 21.38
N GLU A 167 4.06 0.62 21.82
CA GLU A 167 3.54 0.94 23.14
C GLU A 167 4.38 0.23 24.19
#